data_AF-X1N3U5-F1
#
_entry.id   AF-X1N3U5-F1
#
_cell.length_a   1.000
_cell.length_b   1.000
_cell.length_c   1.000
_cell.angle_alpha   90.00
_cell.angle_beta   90.00
_cell.angle_gamma   90.00
#
_symmetry.space_group_name_H-M   'P 1'
#
loop_
_entity.id
_entity.type
_entity.pdbx_description
1 polymer ?
#
loop_
_entity_poly.entity_id
_entity_poly.type
_entity_poly.pdbx_seq_one_letter_code
_entity_poly.pdbx_strand_id
1 'polypeptide(L)' 'MIKEAIGTLVSGRSLTMEQAAQVMEEIMSGEVTPAQFGAFVTALSS' A
#
# COMPACT_ATOMS: atom_id res chain seq x y z
N MET A 1 2.89 -6.94 -3.38
CA MET A 1 1.78 -6.08 -3.82
C MET A 1 1.90 -4.64 -3.35
N ILE A 2 2.50 -4.38 -2.18
CA ILE A 2 2.58 -3.01 -1.65
C ILE A 2 3.28 -2.01 -2.58
N LYS A 3 4.27 -2.46 -3.37
CA LYS A 3 4.97 -1.61 -4.33
C LYS A 3 4.07 -1.14 -5.47
N GLU A 4 3.26 -2.02 -6.06
CA GLU A 4 2.28 -1.65 -7.08
C GLU A 4 1.19 -0.74 -6.51
N ALA A 5 0.77 -1.01 -5.27
CA ALA A 5 -0.24 -0.22 -4.56
C ALA A 5 0.23 1.22 -4.34
N ILE A 6 1.47 1.42 -3.86
CA ILE A 6 2.07 2.76 -3.73
C ILE A 6 2.08 3.48 -5.08
N GLY A 7 2.52 2.82 -6.15
CA GLY A 7 2.53 3.43 -7.48
C GLY A 7 1.14 3.84 -7.97
N THR A 8 0.12 3.05 -7.64
CA THR A 8 -1.28 3.36 -7.96
C THR A 8 -1.78 4.59 -7.19
N LEU A 9 -1.55 4.62 -5.88
CA LEU A 9 -1.94 5.75 -5.03
C LEU A 9 -1.23 7.05 -5.42
N VAL A 10 0.08 7.00 -5.65
CA VAL A 10 0.86 8.18 -6.09
C VAL A 10 0.42 8.69 -7.47
N SER A 11 -0.17 7.83 -8.31
CA SER A 11 -0.77 8.23 -9.58
C SER A 11 -2.17 8.85 -9.44
N GLY A 12 -2.65 9.09 -8.21
CA GLY A 12 -3.98 9.63 -7.91
C GLY A 12 -5.11 8.64 -8.14
N ARG A 13 -4.81 7.34 -8.25
CA ARG A 13 -5.81 6.29 -8.43
C ARG A 13 -6.06 5.56 -7.11
N SER A 14 -7.32 5.24 -6.85
CA SER A 14 -7.72 4.44 -5.70
C SER A 14 -7.45 2.95 -5.93
N LEU A 15 -7.21 2.23 -4.85
CA LEU A 15 -7.14 0.77 -4.84
C LEU A 15 -8.55 0.18 -4.78
N THR A 16 -8.72 -1.01 -5.36
CA THR A 16 -9.91 -1.82 -5.09
C THR A 16 -9.86 -2.38 -3.67
N MET A 17 -11.00 -2.83 -3.15
CA MET A 17 -11.06 -3.50 -1.85
C MET A 17 -10.14 -4.72 -1.77
N GLU A 18 -10.06 -5.52 -2.84
CA GLU A 18 -9.20 -6.70 -2.91
C GLU A 18 -7.71 -6.32 -2.85
N GLN A 19 -7.31 -5.29 -3.60
CA GLN A 19 -5.93 -4.77 -3.57
C GLN A 19 -5.57 -4.23 -2.19
N ALA A 20 -6.48 -3.49 -1.55
CA ALA A 20 -6.27 -2.98 -0.20
C ALA A 20 -6.15 -4.12 0.81
N ALA A 21 -6.98 -5.16 0.71
CA ALA A 21 -6.92 -6.32 1.59
C ALA A 21 -5.59 -7.07 1.48
N GLN A 22 -5.09 -7.30 0.25
CA GLN A 22 -3.79 -7.94 0.03
C GLN A 22 -2.63 -7.14 0.62
N VAL A 23 -2.65 -5.81 0.47
CA VAL A 23 -1.61 -4.95 1.08
C VAL A 23 -1.67 -5.03 2.60
N MET A 24 -2.87 -5.04 3.18
CA MET A 24 -3.03 -5.19 4.63
C MET A 24 -2.54 -6.56 5.13
N GLU A 25 -2.74 -7.63 4.35
CA GLU A 25 -2.20 -8.95 4.67
C GLU A 25 -0.66 -8.94 4.71
N GLU A 26 0.01 -8.37 3.70
CA GLU A 26 1.48 -8.20 3.66
C GLU A 26 2.00 -7.37 4.86
N ILE A 27 1.24 -6.34 5.28
CA ILE A 27 1.57 -5.53 6.45
C ILE A 27 1.45 -6.34 7.75
N MET A 28 0.35 -7.08 7.92
CA MET A 28 0.10 -7.88 9.13
C MET A 28 1.01 -9.11 9.22
N SER A 29 1.46 -9.67 8.09
CA SER A 29 2.43 -10.78 8.07
C SER A 29 3.87 -10.33 8.37
N GLY A 30 4.14 -9.02 8.37
CA GLY A 30 5.47 -8.47 8.62
C GLY A 30 6.41 -8.56 7.41
N GLU A 31 5.89 -8.83 6.22
CA GLU A 31 6.65 -8.89 4.96
C GLU A 31 7.04 -7.50 4.43
N VAL A 32 6.41 -6.46 4.97
CA VAL A 32 6.59 -5.07 4.55
C VAL A 32 7.70 -4.40 5.38
N THR A 33 8.65 -3.75 4.70
CA THR A 33 9.66 -2.94 5.37
C THR A 33 9.05 -1.65 5.96
N PRO A 34 9.64 -1.08 7.03
CA PRO A 34 9.16 0.20 7.58
C PRO A 34 9.10 1.33 6.54
N ALA A 35 10.04 1.36 5.58
CA ALA A 35 10.05 2.34 4.51
C ALA A 35 8.87 2.19 3.54
N GLN A 36 8.51 0.95 3.18
CA GLN A 36 7.34 0.68 2.33
C GLN A 36 6.03 1.02 3.04
N PHE A 37 5.91 0.69 4.33
CA PHE A 37 4.74 1.06 5.12
C PHE A 37 4.57 2.59 5.19
N GLY A 38 5.65 3.33 5.49
CA GLY A 38 5.63 4.78 5.52
C GLY A 38 5.24 5.40 4.17
N ALA A 39 5.77 4.87 3.07
CA ALA A 39 5.41 5.32 1.72
C ALA A 39 3.93 5.06 1.40
N PHE A 40 3.40 3.89 1.77
CA PHE A 40 2.00 3.54 1.57
C PHE A 40 1.05 4.46 2.34
N VAL A 41 1.30 4.70 3.63
CA VAL A 41 0.46 5.59 4.46
C VAL A 41 0.52 7.04 3.97
N THR A 42 1.69 7.50 3.52
CA THR A 42 1.85 8.83 2.93
C THR A 42 1.02 8.97 1.66
N ALA A 43 1.06 7.96 0.77
CA ALA A 43 0.31 7.96 -0.48
C ALA A 43 -1.22 7.80 -0.29
N LEU A 44 -1.67 7.23 0.83
CA LEU A 44 -3.10 7.18 1.19
C LEU A 44 -3.65 8.50 1.74
N SER A 45 -2.78 9.34 2.31
CA SER A 45 -3.17 10.60 2.95
C SER A 45 -3.27 11.76 1.96
N SER A 46 -2.87 11.55 0.70
CA SER A 46 -2.88 12.52 -0.40
C SER A 46 -4.07 12.30 -1.33
#